data_AF-A0A958FK09-F1
#
_entry.id   AF-A0A958FK09-F1
#
_cell.length_a   1.000
_cell.length_b   1.000
_cell.length_c   1.000
_cell.angle_alpha   90.00
_cell.angle_beta   90.00
_cell.angle_gamma   90.00
#
_symmetry.space_group_name_H-M   'P 1'
#
loop_
_entity.id
_entity.type
_entity.pdbx_description
1 polymer ?
#
loop_
_entity_poly.entity_id
_entity_poly.type
_entity_poly.pdbx_seq_one_letter_code
_entity_poly.pdbx_strand_id
1 'polypeptide(L)' 'MRKTLKLIKREFISKVFSKGFVISTVLGPIIIMGFYYIPAYFRSHDEARPQVIQIVDYSGVVGERLPDLFDDKLENGQP' A
#
# COMPACT_ATOMS: atom_id res chain seq x y z
N MET A 1 9.84 -18.21 -45.88
CA MET A 1 10.26 -18.34 -44.46
C MET A 1 11.35 -17.34 -44.02
N ARG A 2 12.53 -17.26 -44.66
CA ARG A 2 13.61 -16.30 -44.28
C ARG A 2 13.25 -14.81 -44.34
N LYS A 3 12.37 -14.41 -45.27
CA LYS A 3 11.96 -12.99 -45.43
C LYS A 3 11.10 -12.51 -44.25
N THR A 4 10.16 -13.35 -43.81
CA THR A 4 9.29 -13.06 -42.66
C THR A 4 10.10 -12.86 -41.39
N LEU A 5 11.08 -13.72 -41.12
CA LEU A 5 11.96 -13.59 -39.96
C LEU A 5 12.78 -12.29 -39.98
N LYS A 6 13.26 -11.85 -41.15
CA LYS A 6 13.95 -10.56 -41.28
C LYS A 6 13.03 -9.37 -40.98
N LEU A 7 11.78 -9.43 -41.43
CA LEU A 7 10.78 -8.39 -41.16
C LEU A 7 10.48 -8.30 -39.66
N ILE A 8 10.24 -9.45 -39.02
CA ILE A 8 10.00 -9.54 -37.56
C ILE A 8 11.20 -8.97 -36.80
N LYS A 9 12.44 -9.36 -37.16
CA LYS A 9 13.64 -8.85 -36.48
C LYS A 9 13.73 -7.32 -36.55
N ARG A 10 13.49 -6.73 -37.73
CA ARG A 10 13.51 -5.27 -37.90
C ARG A 10 12.45 -4.59 -37.04
N GLU A 11 11.22 -5.12 -37.07
CA GLU A 11 10.09 -4.57 -36.32
C GLU A 11 10.30 -4.68 -34.81
N PHE A 12 10.81 -5.81 -34.34
CA PHE A 12 11.17 -6.03 -32.95
C PHE A 12 12.20 -5.01 -32.48
N ILE A 13 13.29 -4.84 -33.24
CA ILE A 13 14.33 -3.87 -32.89
C ILE A 13 13.75 -2.46 -32.80
N SER A 14 12.92 -2.07 -33.77
CA SER A 14 12.32 -0.73 -33.81
C SER A 14 11.34 -0.48 -32.67
N LYS A 15 10.64 -1.50 -32.17
CA LYS A 15 9.65 -1.35 -31.09
C LYS A 15 10.27 -1.49 -29.70
N VAL A 16 11.03 -2.57 -29.47
CA VAL A 16 11.57 -2.94 -28.16
C VAL A 16 12.74 -2.06 -27.74
N PHE A 17 13.59 -1.64 -28.67
CA PHE A 17 14.70 -0.73 -28.36
C PHE A 17 14.35 0.74 -28.60
N SER A 18 13.06 1.05 -28.79
CA SER A 18 12.61 2.44 -28.76
C SER A 18 12.83 3.02 -27.36
N LYS A 19 13.19 4.31 -27.29
CA LYS A 19 13.44 4.98 -26.00
C LYS A 19 12.24 4.84 -25.06
N GLY A 20 11.03 5.02 -25.59
CA GLY A 20 9.79 4.89 -24.82
C GLY A 20 9.61 3.49 -24.22
N PHE A 21 9.86 2.43 -25.01
CA PHE A 21 9.71 1.05 -24.53
C PHE A 21 10.72 0.71 -23.44
N VAL A 22 11.99 1.08 -23.62
CA VAL A 22 13.04 0.82 -22.62
C VAL A 22 12.73 1.59 -21.33
N ILE A 23 12.35 2.86 -21.45
CA ILE A 23 11.99 3.71 -20.32
C ILE A 23 10.79 3.14 -19.56
N SER A 24 9.72 2.75 -20.26
CA SER A 24 8.51 2.20 -19.62
C SER A 24 8.75 0.82 -19.00
N THR A 25 9.62 0.00 -19.59
CA THR A 25 9.99 -1.32 -19.04
C THR A 25 10.69 -1.19 -17.70
N VAL A 26 11.46 -0.13 -17.48
CA VAL A 26 12.12 0.14 -16.19
C VAL A 26 11.19 0.90 -15.24
N LEU A 27 10.47 1.91 -15.73
CA LEU A 27 9.54 2.70 -14.92
C LEU A 27 8.38 1.88 -14.39
N GLY A 28 7.82 0.95 -15.17
CA GLY A 28 6.67 0.13 -14.76
C GLY A 28 6.91 -0.60 -13.43
N PRO A 29 7.96 -1.44 -13.32
CA PRO A 29 8.33 -2.09 -12.07
C PRO A 29 8.63 -1.12 -10.93
N ILE A 30 9.29 0.01 -11.20
CA ILE A 30 9.59 1.03 -10.18
C ILE A 30 8.30 1.63 -9.61
N ILE A 31 7.34 1.95 -10.48
CA ILE A 31 6.04 2.48 -10.07
C ILE A 31 5.30 1.45 -9.22
N ILE A 32 5.28 0.17 -9.63
CA ILE A 32 4.67 -0.92 -8.85
C ILE A 32 5.34 -1.03 -7.49
N MET A 33 6.68 -1.02 -7.43
CA MET A 33 7.41 -1.01 -6.17
C MET A 33 7.01 0.18 -5.30
N GLY A 34 6.93 1.38 -5.86
CA GLY A 34 6.48 2.58 -5.15
C GLY A 34 5.10 2.41 -4.53
N PHE A 35 4.13 1.88 -5.28
CA PHE A 35 2.77 1.62 -4.77
C PHE A 35 2.72 0.65 -3.60
N TYR A 36 3.64 -0.31 -3.51
CA TYR A 36 3.74 -1.20 -2.36
C TYR A 36 4.55 -0.61 -1.21
N TYR A 37 5.70 0.01 -1.51
CA TYR A 37 6.67 0.44 -0.52
C TYR A 37 6.22 1.68 0.25
N ILE A 38 5.58 2.64 -0.44
CA ILE A 38 5.11 3.89 0.17
C ILE A 38 4.12 3.62 1.31
N PRO A 39 2.99 2.92 1.12
CA PRO A 39 2.06 2.65 2.21
C PRO A 39 2.65 1.73 3.29
N ALA A 40 3.51 0.78 2.93
CA ALA A 40 4.20 -0.06 3.90
C ALA A 40 5.13 0.76 4.81
N TYR A 41 5.84 1.75 4.24
CA TYR A 41 6.68 2.68 4.98
C TYR A 41 5.86 3.56 5.93
N PHE A 42 4.73 4.11 5.48
CA PHE A 42 3.85 4.89 6.37
C PHE A 42 3.30 4.02 7.51
N ARG A 43 2.83 2.80 7.22
CA ARG A 43 2.36 1.87 8.25
C ARG A 43 3.44 1.54 9.28
N SER A 44 4.71 1.43 8.88
CA SER A 44 5.79 1.12 9.83
C SER A 44 6.17 2.30 10.73
N HIS A 45 5.81 3.53 10.36
CA HIS A 45 6.07 4.75 11.14
C HIS A 45 4.87 5.17 11.98
N ASP A 46 3.66 4.72 11.63
CA ASP A 46 2.53 4.68 12.55
C ASP A 46 2.84 3.61 13.61
N GLU A 47 3.67 3.97 14.58
CA GLU A 47 3.69 3.23 15.84
C GLU A 47 2.25 3.22 16.34
N ALA A 48 1.67 2.02 16.49
CA ALA A 48 0.37 1.77 17.09
C ALA A 48 0.41 2.14 18.58
N ARG A 49 0.75 3.39 18.89
CA ARG A 49 0.73 3.94 20.23
C ARG A 49 -0.74 3.97 20.63
N PRO A 50 -1.13 3.29 21.72
CA PRO A 50 -2.49 3.39 22.23
C PRO A 50 -2.81 4.87 22.43
N GLN A 51 -3.75 5.40 21.66
CA GLN A 51 -4.24 6.74 21.88
C GLN A 51 -5.22 6.68 23.05
N VAL A 52 -4.80 7.20 24.20
CA VAL A 52 -5.66 7.32 25.38
C VAL A 52 -6.65 8.45 25.12
N ILE A 53 -7.89 8.10 24.78
CA ILE A 53 -8.99 9.06 24.65
C ILE A 53 -9.72 9.13 25.99
N GLN A 54 -9.79 10.31 26.58
CA GLN A 54 -10.59 10.53 27.79
C GLN A 54 -12.00 10.96 27.39
N ILE A 55 -13.00 10.27 27.95
CA ILE A 55 -14.41 10.55 27.70
C ILE A 55 -14.99 11.13 28.99
N VAL A 56 -15.56 12.32 28.90
CA VAL A 56 -16.25 12.98 30.01
C VAL A 56 -17.76 12.86 29.77
N ASP A 57 -18.41 11.98 30.53
CA ASP A 57 -19.86 11.78 30.49
C ASP A 57 -20.51 12.44 31.71
N TYR A 58 -21.27 13.52 31.46
CA TYR A 58 -22.05 14.21 32.50
C TYR A 58 -23.41 13.59 32.75
N SER A 59 -23.88 12.71 31.87
CA SER A 59 -25.20 12.06 31.95
C SER A 59 -25.17 10.75 32.76
N GLY A 60 -24.00 10.11 32.85
CA GLY A 60 -23.80 8.79 33.46
C GLY A 60 -24.35 7.62 32.65
N VAL A 61 -25.03 7.87 31.52
CA VAL A 61 -25.69 6.84 30.71
C VAL A 61 -24.71 6.13 29.77
N VAL A 62 -23.70 6.86 29.30
CA VAL A 62 -22.77 6.39 28.27
C VAL A 62 -21.60 5.68 28.92
N GLY A 63 -21.00 6.27 29.96
CA GLY A 63 -19.80 5.74 30.61
C GLY A 63 -19.96 4.32 31.15
N GLU A 64 -21.14 3.95 31.66
CA GLU A 64 -21.40 2.60 32.19
C GLU A 64 -21.55 1.53 31.09
N ARG A 65 -22.12 1.90 29.94
CA ARG A 65 -22.38 0.97 28.83
C ARG A 65 -21.24 0.87 27.85
N LEU A 66 -20.34 1.84 27.85
CA LEU A 66 -19.28 1.95 26.88
C LEU A 66 -18.27 0.78 26.92
N PRO A 67 -17.84 0.26 28.10
CA PRO A 67 -16.91 -0.87 28.17
C PRO A 67 -17.49 -2.16 27.58
N ASP A 68 -18.80 -2.38 27.70
CA ASP A 68 -19.48 -3.57 27.20
C ASP A 68 -19.65 -3.56 25.67
N LEU A 69 -19.41 -2.42 25.02
CA LEU A 69 -19.55 -2.25 23.57
C LEU A 69 -18.25 -2.44 22.78
N PHE A 70 -17.11 -2.56 23.48
CA PHE A 70 -15.80 -2.79 22.86
C PHE A 70 -15.23 -4.15 23.28
N ASP A 71 -15.14 -5.08 22.33
CA ASP A 71 -14.52 -6.40 22.53
C ASP A 71 -13.00 -6.40 22.29
N ASP A 72 -12.47 -5.34 21.68
CA ASP A 72 -11.05 -5.20 21.38
C ASP A 72 -10.27 -4.79 22.64
N LYS A 73 -9.19 -5.53 22.92
CA LYS A 73 -8.25 -5.24 23.99
C LYS A 73 -6.88 -4.95 23.40
N LEU A 74 -6.16 -4.03 24.02
CA LEU A 74 -4.74 -3.80 23.73
C LEU A 74 -3.95 -5.09 23.97
N GLU A 75 -2.78 -5.24 23.33
CA GLU A 75 -1.91 -6.43 23.46
C GLU A 75 -1.51 -6.74 24.92
N ASN A 76 -1.60 -5.75 25.82
CA ASN A 76 -1.37 -5.86 27.25
C ASN A 76 -2.63 -6.22 28.08
N GLY A 77 -3.77 -6.50 27.43
CA GLY A 77 -5.02 -6.91 28.05
C GLY A 77 -5.87 -5.79 28.64
N GLN A 78 -5.47 -4.53 28.46
CA GLN A 78 -6.27 -3.36 28.85
C GLN A 78 -7.39 -3.11 27.81
N PRO A 79 -8.60 -2.72 28.24
CA PRO A 79 -9.62 -2.19 27.33
C PRO A 79 -9.17 -0.85 26.73
#